data_AF-I4KBK5-F1
#
_entry.id   AF-I4KBK5-F1
#
_cell.length_a   1.000
_cell.length_b   1.000
_cell.length_c   1.000
_cell.angle_alpha   90.00
_cell.angle_beta   90.00
_cell.angle_gamma   90.00
#
_symmetry.space_group_name_H-M   'P 1'
#
loop_
_entity.id
_entity.type
_entity.pdbx_description
1 polymer ?
#
loop_
_entity_poly.entity_id
_entity_poly.type
_entity_poly.pdbx_seq_one_letter_code
_entity_poly.pdbx_strand_id
1 'polypeptide(L)'
;MRDKQIWELSENNLHDVGVWCFPMDESVEDECTVRPCVEEVGLAMIVRAEFCDADGTRYLGYVHWSLVEHIGHRQPTLFLNDGTAVSFWGGIVKPSWDEASDEAKRISFPVTFKSEPLLGLTPMVGFLDGMYYLDSNDQISCLSIA
;
A
#
# COMPACT_ATOMS: atom_id res chain seq x y z
N MET A 1 18.33 13.67 -7.09
CA MET A 1 16.91 13.33 -6.89
C MET A 1 16.83 12.05 -6.08
N ARG A 2 15.87 11.94 -5.15
CA ARG A 2 15.61 10.69 -4.40
C ARG A 2 14.45 9.91 -5.05
N ASP A 3 14.19 10.19 -6.31
CA ASP A 3 13.13 9.60 -7.11
C ASP A 3 13.35 8.11 -7.23
N LYS A 4 12.25 7.36 -7.18
CA LYS A 4 12.21 5.91 -7.19
C LYS A 4 10.99 5.46 -7.97
N GLN A 5 11.03 4.26 -8.52
CA GLN A 5 9.79 3.60 -8.90
C GLN A 5 9.07 3.13 -7.64
N ILE A 6 7.73 3.15 -7.64
CA ILE A 6 6.94 2.77 -6.46
C ILE A 6 7.26 1.35 -5.96
N TRP A 7 7.53 0.40 -6.86
CA TRP A 7 7.92 -0.97 -6.51
C TRP A 7 9.37 -1.10 -5.99
N GLU A 8 10.16 -0.03 -6.05
CA GLU A 8 11.51 0.04 -5.46
C GLU A 8 11.51 0.69 -4.07
N LEU A 9 10.34 1.10 -3.56
CA LEU A 9 10.22 1.53 -2.18
C LEU A 9 10.44 0.36 -1.25
N SER A 10 11.14 0.64 -0.15
CA SER A 10 11.43 -0.31 0.91
C SER A 10 10.96 0.25 2.26
N GLU A 11 10.92 -0.61 3.27
CA GLU A 11 10.64 -0.22 4.64
C GLU A 11 11.54 0.94 5.11
N ASN A 12 12.85 0.87 4.83
CA ASN A 12 13.81 1.92 5.19
C ASN A 12 13.46 3.27 4.54
N ASN A 13 12.96 3.26 3.30
CA ASN A 13 12.54 4.50 2.65
C ASN A 13 11.34 5.13 3.36
N LEU A 14 10.41 4.30 3.85
CA LEU A 14 9.30 4.79 4.65
C LEU A 14 9.71 5.24 6.04
N HIS A 15 10.66 4.59 6.70
CA HIS A 15 11.21 5.09 7.98
C HIS A 15 11.79 6.49 7.83
N ASP A 16 12.61 6.71 6.79
CA ASP A 16 13.25 8.00 6.51
C ASP A 16 12.23 9.07 6.07
N VAL A 17 11.27 8.69 5.23
CA VAL A 17 10.30 9.60 4.61
C VAL A 17 8.92 8.94 4.61
N GLY A 18 8.02 9.45 5.44
CA GLY A 18 6.68 8.86 5.59
C GLY A 18 5.65 9.26 4.54
N VAL A 19 5.96 10.22 3.64
CA VAL A 19 5.06 10.63 2.56
C VAL A 19 5.81 10.76 1.25
N TRP A 20 5.26 10.16 0.21
CA TRP A 20 5.79 10.25 -1.14
C TRP A 20 4.67 10.68 -2.09
N CYS A 21 5.02 11.40 -3.15
CA CYS A 21 4.06 11.82 -4.16
C CYS A 21 4.49 11.40 -5.57
N PHE A 22 3.49 11.19 -6.41
CA PHE A 22 3.65 11.05 -7.85
C PHE A 22 3.78 12.46 -8.44
N PRO A 23 4.91 12.82 -9.08
CA PRO A 23 5.05 14.10 -9.75
C PRO A 23 4.05 14.20 -10.90
N MET A 24 3.20 15.22 -10.87
CA MET A 24 2.21 15.51 -11.92
C MET A 24 2.76 16.46 -12.99
N ASP A 25 4.09 16.57 -13.10
CA ASP A 25 4.81 17.47 -13.99
C ASP A 25 5.65 16.70 -15.02
N GLU A 26 6.20 17.40 -16.00
CA GLU A 26 7.05 16.81 -17.05
C GLU A 26 8.48 16.45 -16.55
N SER A 27 8.74 16.49 -15.23
CA SER A 27 10.06 16.17 -14.68
C SER A 27 10.34 14.67 -14.60
N VAL A 28 9.32 13.83 -14.82
CA VAL A 28 9.42 12.38 -14.83
C VAL A 28 8.88 11.81 -16.13
N GLU A 29 9.55 10.78 -16.65
CA GLU A 29 9.10 10.06 -17.85
C GLU A 29 8.09 8.94 -17.50
N ASP A 30 8.14 8.42 -16.27
CA ASP A 30 7.35 7.26 -15.83
C ASP A 30 6.33 7.69 -14.76
N GLU A 31 5.05 7.37 -15.01
CA GLU A 31 3.90 7.64 -14.13
C GLU A 31 3.99 6.91 -12.78
N CYS A 32 4.81 5.87 -12.67
CA CYS A 32 5.06 5.13 -11.43
C CYS A 32 6.19 5.73 -10.58
N THR A 33 6.79 6.83 -11.04
CA THR A 33 7.84 7.53 -10.31
C THR A 33 7.26 8.23 -9.08
N VAL A 34 7.89 8.02 -7.95
CA VAL A 34 7.57 8.68 -6.68
C VAL A 34 8.78 9.43 -6.14
N ARG A 35 8.53 10.54 -5.45
CA ARG A 35 9.56 11.30 -4.72
C ARG A 35 9.10 11.70 -3.33
N PRO A 36 10.03 11.97 -2.40
CA PRO A 36 9.69 12.48 -1.07
C PRO A 36 8.80 13.72 -1.16
N CYS A 37 7.71 13.72 -0.40
CA CYS A 37 6.73 14.79 -0.39
C CYS A 37 6.91 15.64 0.87
N VAL A 38 6.98 16.97 0.70
CA VAL A 38 7.19 17.93 1.80
C VAL A 38 5.95 18.78 2.10
N GLU A 39 4.95 18.74 1.22
CA GLU A 39 3.70 19.49 1.31
C GLU A 39 2.54 18.67 0.72
N GLU A 40 1.30 18.97 1.10
CA GLU A 40 0.14 18.26 0.57
C GLU A 40 -0.08 18.59 -0.91
N VAL A 41 -0.09 17.57 -1.77
CA VAL A 41 -0.34 17.68 -3.22
C VAL A 41 -1.63 16.96 -3.66
N GLY A 42 -2.50 16.63 -2.70
CA GLY A 42 -3.80 16.00 -2.95
C GLY A 42 -3.71 14.48 -3.15
N LEU A 43 -4.45 13.94 -4.13
CA LEU A 43 -4.65 12.49 -4.31
C LEU A 43 -3.45 11.74 -4.93
N ALA A 44 -2.39 12.46 -5.32
CA ALA A 44 -1.19 11.89 -5.92
C ALA A 44 -0.14 11.52 -4.84
N MET A 45 -0.59 10.97 -3.71
CA MET A 45 0.26 10.73 -2.54
C MET A 45 0.11 9.32 -2.00
N ILE A 46 1.20 8.77 -1.50
CA ILE A 46 1.19 7.60 -0.61
C ILE A 46 1.69 8.02 0.76
N VAL A 47 1.11 7.42 1.79
CA VAL A 47 1.37 7.75 3.19
C VAL A 47 1.73 6.47 3.94
N ARG A 48 2.79 6.56 4.74
CA ARG A 48 3.22 5.51 5.66
C ARG A 48 2.08 5.10 6.58
N ALA A 49 1.94 3.79 6.76
CA ALA A 49 0.94 3.17 7.59
C ALA A 49 1.53 2.01 8.40
N GLU A 50 1.01 1.85 9.61
CA GLU A 50 1.20 0.65 10.42
C GLU A 50 0.09 -0.34 10.07
N PHE A 51 0.47 -1.59 9.88
CA PHE A 51 -0.42 -2.72 9.68
C PHE A 51 -0.31 -3.65 10.89
N CYS A 52 -1.42 -4.22 11.34
CA CYS A 52 -1.46 -5.21 12.41
C CYS A 52 -2.32 -6.38 11.97
N ASP A 53 -1.73 -7.56 11.91
CA ASP A 53 -2.44 -8.80 11.59
C ASP A 53 -3.26 -9.30 12.81
N ALA A 54 -4.05 -10.35 12.61
CA ALA A 54 -4.93 -10.89 13.64
C ALA A 54 -4.18 -11.60 14.80
N ASP A 55 -2.93 -11.98 14.60
CA ASP A 55 -2.06 -12.55 15.63
C ASP A 55 -1.32 -11.45 16.43
N GLY A 56 -1.43 -10.18 16.00
CA GLY A 56 -0.80 -9.03 16.62
C GLY A 56 0.57 -8.68 16.05
N THR A 57 0.99 -9.32 14.96
CA THR A 57 2.21 -8.99 14.23
C THR A 57 2.05 -7.64 13.55
N ARG A 58 3.05 -6.78 13.73
CA ARG A 58 3.06 -5.43 13.15
C ARG A 58 3.97 -5.36 11.94
N TYR A 59 3.51 -4.65 10.92
CA TYR A 59 4.26 -4.39 9.70
C TYR A 59 4.21 -2.90 9.37
N LEU A 60 5.27 -2.42 8.71
CA LEU A 60 5.26 -1.10 8.10
C LEU A 60 4.88 -1.23 6.63
N GLY A 61 4.14 -0.24 6.13
CA GLY A 61 3.76 -0.18 4.74
C GLY A 61 3.27 1.20 4.36
N TYR A 62 2.57 1.28 3.23
CA TYR A 62 1.95 2.51 2.78
C TYR A 62 0.56 2.26 2.21
N VAL A 63 -0.17 3.35 2.07
CA VAL A 63 -1.49 3.42 1.45
C VAL A 63 -1.55 4.67 0.58
N HIS A 64 -2.22 4.58 -0.55
CA HIS A 64 -2.58 5.73 -1.37
C HIS A 64 -3.57 6.61 -0.63
N TRP A 65 -3.23 7.90 -0.48
CA TRP A 65 -4.08 8.83 0.26
C TRP A 65 -5.38 9.10 -0.50
N SER A 66 -6.49 8.83 0.17
CA SER A 66 -7.82 9.07 -0.37
C SER A 66 -8.85 9.23 0.75
N LEU A 67 -9.80 10.14 0.52
CA LEU A 67 -11.00 10.23 1.36
C LEU A 67 -12.06 9.17 0.99
N VAL A 68 -11.86 8.44 -0.12
CA VAL A 68 -12.78 7.40 -0.58
C VAL A 68 -12.46 6.08 0.14
N GLU A 69 -13.47 5.51 0.78
CA GLU A 69 -13.36 4.21 1.47
C GLU A 69 -13.46 3.04 0.48
N HIS A 70 -12.53 2.97 -0.46
CA HIS A 70 -12.50 1.95 -1.50
C HIS A 70 -11.09 1.36 -1.62
N ILE A 71 -10.97 0.03 -1.63
CA ILE A 71 -9.66 -0.64 -1.61
C ILE A 71 -8.78 -0.25 -2.81
N GLY A 72 -9.37 -0.13 -4.01
CA GLY A 72 -8.64 0.32 -5.20
C GLY A 72 -8.18 1.78 -5.18
N HIS A 73 -8.72 2.62 -4.27
CA HIS A 73 -8.22 3.97 -4.04
C HIS A 73 -7.14 4.02 -2.96
N ARG A 74 -7.20 3.11 -1.98
CA ARG A 74 -6.26 3.06 -0.85
C ARG A 74 -5.02 2.20 -1.15
N GLN A 75 -5.16 1.22 -2.04
CA GLN A 75 -4.13 0.28 -2.50
C GLN A 75 -3.07 -0.05 -1.44
N PRO A 76 -3.47 -0.72 -0.34
CA PRO A 76 -2.57 -0.93 0.78
C PRO A 76 -1.45 -1.89 0.38
N THR A 77 -0.23 -1.56 0.80
CA THR A 77 0.96 -2.38 0.60
C THR A 77 1.76 -2.43 1.89
N LEU A 78 2.14 -3.62 2.35
CA LEU A 78 3.03 -3.78 3.51
C LEU A 78 4.36 -4.42 3.14
N PHE A 79 5.39 -4.18 3.94
CA PHE A 79 6.70 -4.80 3.84
C PHE A 79 6.83 -5.97 4.81
N LEU A 80 7.45 -7.05 4.34
CA LEU A 80 7.75 -8.26 5.09
C LEU A 80 9.20 -8.23 5.61
N ASN A 81 9.52 -9.08 6.59
CA ASN A 81 10.86 -9.10 7.19
C ASN A 81 11.93 -9.63 6.22
N ASP A 82 11.54 -10.44 5.24
CA ASP A 82 12.40 -10.87 4.12
C ASP A 82 12.71 -9.74 3.12
N GLY A 83 12.16 -8.53 3.32
CA GLY A 83 12.35 -7.36 2.47
C GLY A 83 11.44 -7.32 1.25
N THR A 84 10.59 -8.32 1.06
CA THR A 84 9.54 -8.30 0.02
C THR A 84 8.34 -7.47 0.45
N ALA A 85 7.43 -7.20 -0.48
CA ALA A 85 6.21 -6.45 -0.23
C ALA A 85 4.98 -7.23 -0.67
N VAL A 86 3.87 -7.03 0.03
CA VAL A 86 2.56 -7.57 -0.32
C VAL A 86 1.63 -6.40 -0.64
N SER A 87 1.20 -6.30 -1.90
CA SER A 87 0.08 -5.44 -2.29
C SER A 87 -1.22 -6.18 -2.05
N PHE A 88 -2.16 -5.55 -1.35
CA PHE A 88 -3.50 -6.07 -1.15
C PHE A 88 -4.46 -5.68 -2.28
N TRP A 89 -3.99 -4.97 -3.31
CA TRP A 89 -4.77 -4.63 -4.49
C TRP A 89 -4.07 -5.11 -5.77
N GLY A 90 -4.68 -6.08 -6.46
CA GLY A 90 -4.21 -6.63 -7.72
C GLY A 90 -4.74 -5.91 -8.98
N GLY A 91 -5.59 -4.89 -8.82
CA GLY A 91 -6.26 -4.27 -9.97
C GLY A 91 -7.11 -5.28 -10.73
N ILE A 92 -6.94 -5.36 -12.05
CA ILE A 92 -7.63 -6.35 -12.91
C ILE A 92 -6.97 -7.73 -12.88
N VAL A 93 -5.82 -7.87 -12.22
CA VAL A 93 -5.10 -9.15 -12.11
C VAL A 93 -5.58 -9.86 -10.85
N LYS A 94 -6.13 -11.06 -11.03
CA LYS A 94 -6.48 -11.93 -9.91
C LYS A 94 -5.19 -12.38 -9.21
N PRO A 95 -4.98 -12.05 -7.93
CA PRO A 95 -3.80 -12.46 -7.19
C PRO A 95 -3.87 -13.95 -6.86
N SER A 96 -2.72 -14.55 -6.54
CA SER A 96 -2.62 -15.95 -6.14
C SER A 96 -1.79 -16.09 -4.87
N TRP A 97 -2.34 -16.74 -3.85
CA TRP A 97 -1.58 -17.09 -2.66
C TRP A 97 -0.48 -18.11 -2.97
N ASP A 98 -0.62 -18.95 -3.99
CA ASP A 98 0.39 -19.96 -4.33
C ASP A 98 1.73 -19.31 -4.75
N GLU A 99 1.65 -18.17 -5.44
CA GLU A 99 2.79 -17.38 -5.93
C GLU A 99 3.37 -16.45 -4.85
N ALA A 100 2.67 -16.26 -3.73
CA ALA A 100 3.13 -15.43 -2.62
C ALA A 100 4.30 -16.10 -1.88
N SER A 101 5.16 -15.27 -1.26
CA SER A 101 6.27 -15.77 -0.43
C SER A 101 5.74 -16.55 0.78
N ASP A 102 6.59 -17.41 1.34
CA ASP A 102 6.25 -18.15 2.57
C ASP A 102 5.96 -17.21 3.74
N GLU A 103 6.55 -16.02 3.75
CA GLU A 103 6.27 -15.02 4.77
C GLU A 103 4.93 -14.32 4.54
N ALA A 104 4.56 -14.00 3.30
CA ALA A 104 3.24 -13.48 2.97
C ALA A 104 2.12 -14.45 3.38
N LYS A 105 2.34 -15.75 3.18
CA LYS A 105 1.40 -16.83 3.57
C LYS A 105 1.20 -16.97 5.09
N ARG A 106 2.08 -16.36 5.90
CA ARG A 106 1.97 -16.38 7.38
C ARG A 106 1.15 -15.22 7.95
N ILE A 107 0.75 -14.25 7.12
CA ILE A 107 -0.08 -13.13 7.57
C ILE A 107 -1.43 -13.66 8.05
N SER A 108 -1.77 -13.36 9.30
CA SER A 108 -3.04 -13.75 9.91
C SER A 108 -4.11 -12.70 9.63
N PHE A 109 -5.20 -13.07 8.95
CA PHE A 109 -6.30 -12.14 8.63
C PHE A 109 -7.41 -12.15 9.70
N PRO A 110 -8.10 -11.02 9.93
CA PRO A 110 -7.99 -9.76 9.20
C PRO A 110 -6.76 -8.94 9.59
N VAL A 111 -6.19 -8.23 8.61
CA VAL A 111 -5.15 -7.22 8.84
C VAL A 111 -5.81 -5.86 8.95
N THR A 112 -5.52 -5.15 10.03
CA THR A 112 -5.91 -3.74 10.19
C THR A 112 -4.78 -2.83 9.76
N PHE A 113 -5.10 -1.65 9.24
CA PHE A 113 -4.09 -0.63 8.97
C PHE A 113 -4.53 0.75 9.44
N LYS A 114 -3.54 1.58 9.75
CA LYS A 114 -3.71 2.99 10.07
C LYS A 114 -2.57 3.82 9.47
N SER A 115 -2.90 4.78 8.63
CA SER A 115 -1.92 5.75 8.13
C SER A 115 -1.55 6.78 9.18
N GLU A 116 -0.33 7.28 9.14
CA GLU A 116 0.09 8.36 10.02
C GLU A 116 -0.51 9.72 9.60
N PRO A 117 -0.77 10.64 10.55
CA PRO A 117 -1.27 12.00 10.28
C PRO A 117 -0.16 12.93 9.76
N LEU A 118 0.55 12.52 8.71
CA LEU A 118 1.68 13.27 8.15
C LEU A 118 1.18 14.41 7.26
N LEU A 119 1.89 15.53 7.24
CA LEU A 119 1.53 16.74 6.48
C LEU A 119 0.12 17.30 6.79
N GLY A 120 -0.45 16.97 7.95
CA GLY A 120 -1.81 17.38 8.33
C GLY A 120 -2.92 16.52 7.72
N LEU A 121 -2.56 15.44 7.00
CA LEU A 121 -3.51 14.52 6.39
C LEU A 121 -4.31 13.77 7.46
N THR A 122 -5.61 13.62 7.23
CA THR A 122 -6.47 12.79 8.08
C THR A 122 -6.00 11.33 7.99
N PRO A 123 -5.73 10.65 9.13
CA PRO A 123 -5.42 9.23 9.14
C PRO A 123 -6.51 8.39 8.48
N MET A 124 -6.11 7.53 7.56
CA MET A 124 -6.97 6.49 7.01
C MET A 124 -6.86 5.25 7.87
N VAL A 125 -8.00 4.62 8.13
CA VAL A 125 -8.09 3.34 8.83
C VAL A 125 -8.85 2.34 7.97
N GLY A 126 -8.48 1.07 8.05
CA GLY A 126 -9.20 0.02 7.35
C GLY A 126 -8.86 -1.37 7.85
N PHE A 127 -9.59 -2.34 7.34
CA PHE A 127 -9.38 -3.76 7.55
C PHE A 127 -9.26 -4.44 6.18
N LEU A 128 -8.50 -5.52 6.15
CA LEU A 128 -8.21 -6.33 4.98
C LEU A 128 -8.50 -7.77 5.38
N ASP A 129 -9.32 -8.46 4.59
CA ASP A 129 -9.72 -9.86 4.81
C ASP A 129 -8.95 -10.82 3.89
N GLY A 130 -8.11 -10.29 3.00
CA GLY A 130 -7.36 -11.02 1.99
C GLY A 130 -6.76 -10.10 0.95
N MET A 131 -6.44 -10.64 -0.23
CA MET A 131 -6.01 -9.84 -1.39
C MET A 131 -7.21 -9.50 -2.29
N TYR A 132 -7.31 -8.26 -2.73
CA TYR A 132 -8.45 -7.74 -3.48
C TYR A 132 -8.12 -7.54 -4.96
N TYR A 133 -9.12 -7.71 -5.82
CA TYR A 133 -9.00 -7.49 -7.27
C TYR A 133 -10.36 -7.15 -7.90
N LEU A 134 -10.37 -6.63 -9.13
CA LEU A 134 -11.55 -6.48 -9.96
C LEU A 134 -11.81 -7.79 -10.72
N ASP A 135 -12.99 -8.37 -10.52
CA ASP A 135 -13.42 -9.54 -11.29
C ASP A 135 -13.87 -9.16 -12.71
N SER A 136 -14.30 -10.15 -13.49
CA SER A 136 -14.75 -9.95 -14.88
C SER A 136 -16.01 -9.10 -15.02
N ASN A 137 -16.68 -8.75 -13.92
CA ASN A 137 -17.87 -7.89 -13.87
C ASN A 137 -17.55 -6.51 -13.25
N ASP A 138 -16.26 -6.15 -13.17
CA ASP A 138 -15.76 -4.93 -12.53
C ASP A 138 -16.18 -4.81 -11.05
N GLN A 139 -16.45 -5.94 -10.38
CA GLN A 139 -16.74 -5.98 -8.95
C GLN A 139 -15.49 -6.28 -8.14
N ILE A 140 -15.38 -5.67 -6.96
CA ILE A 140 -14.31 -6.03 -6.02
C ILE A 140 -14.56 -7.45 -5.50
N SER A 141 -13.61 -8.33 -5.77
CA SER A 141 -13.51 -9.65 -5.18
C SER A 141 -12.39 -9.70 -4.16
N CYS A 142 -12.55 -10.52 -3.13
CA CYS A 142 -11.56 -10.77 -2.09
C CYS A 142 -11.12 -12.23 -2.11
N LEU A 143 -9.82 -12.47 -2.18
CA LEU A 143 -9.19 -13.78 -2.05
C LEU A 143 -8.64 -13.94 -0.62
N SER A 144 -9.42 -14.56 0.25
CA SER A 144 -8.99 -14.95 1.59
C SER A 144 -8.01 -16.12 1.55
N ILE A 145 -7.17 -16.26 2.57
CA ILE A 145 -6.43 -17.51 2.82
C ILE A 145 -7.45 -18.57 3.27
N ALA A 146 -7.35 -19.78 2.70
CA ALA A 146 -8.25 -20.91 2.97
C ALA A 146 -7.87 -21.65 4.27
#